data_AF-A0A971UVR1-F1
#
_entry.id   AF-A0A971UVR1-F1
#
_cell.length_a   1.000
_cell.length_b   1.000
_cell.length_c   1.000
_cell.angle_alpha   90.00
_cell.angle_beta   90.00
_cell.angle_gamma   90.00
#
_symmetry.space_group_name_H-M   'P 1'
#
loop_
_entity.id
_entity.type
_entity.pdbx_description
1 polymer ?
#
loop_
_entity_poly.entity_id
_entity_poly.type
_entity_poly.pdbx_seq_one_letter_code
_entity_poly.pdbx_strand_id
1 'polypeptide(L)'
;MERRRWWIAPSILGLALILSLAWGYREYQLRKDLEITLDNYYQRTFFDVKKHVENVQANISKAMAANSAERNVLLLSEIMNEAYFAQDKLAQMPVPQSDIANTQKFLNQAADYSYYLIQTHLEGVPLTKEQWGQLASLRDNSAKFNQELANLQSELAKKNFTIGSLSTKQTARVKEGNENVLQTTLVNIDKNMGDIPRLIYDGPFADEMVNRKAVGLSGENISREEAERKVREFFGSN
;
A
#
# COMPACT_ATOMS: atom_id res chain seq x y z
N MET A 1 -63.27 -9.81 -40.78
CA MET A 1 -63.21 -10.26 -39.37
C MET A 1 -61.84 -9.90 -38.76
N GLU A 2 -61.56 -8.62 -38.47
CA GLU A 2 -60.20 -8.19 -38.04
C GLU A 2 -60.14 -7.23 -36.83
N ARG A 3 -61.22 -7.06 -36.06
CA ARG A 3 -61.20 -6.14 -34.89
C ARG A 3 -60.88 -6.80 -33.54
N ARG A 4 -60.60 -8.11 -33.50
CA ARG A 4 -60.53 -8.87 -32.23
C ARG A 4 -59.10 -8.99 -31.61
N ARG A 5 -58.06 -8.48 -32.27
CA ARG A 5 -56.64 -8.62 -31.81
C ARG A 5 -55.97 -7.31 -31.35
N TRP A 6 -56.62 -6.15 -31.45
CA TRP A 6 -56.01 -4.86 -31.10
C TRP A 6 -55.68 -4.70 -29.61
N TRP A 7 -56.34 -5.49 -28.74
CA TRP A 7 -56.09 -5.51 -27.29
C TRP A 7 -54.88 -6.38 -26.89
N ILE A 8 -54.41 -7.26 -27.78
CA ILE A 8 -53.31 -8.19 -27.48
C ILE A 8 -51.98 -7.43 -27.39
N ALA A 9 -51.74 -6.49 -28.30
CA ALA A 9 -50.53 -5.68 -28.32
C ALA A 9 -50.33 -4.83 -27.04
N PRO A 10 -51.30 -4.02 -26.57
CA PRO A 10 -51.15 -3.25 -25.33
C PRO A 10 -51.04 -4.15 -24.09
N SER A 11 -51.69 -5.33 -24.06
CA SER A 11 -51.52 -6.28 -22.95
C SER A 11 -50.11 -6.88 -22.90
N ILE A 12 -49.52 -7.24 -24.05
CA ILE A 12 -48.13 -7.72 -24.11
C ILE A 12 -47.16 -6.62 -23.70
N LEU A 13 -47.36 -5.38 -24.18
CA LEU A 13 -46.53 -4.24 -23.80
C LEU A 13 -46.63 -3.92 -22.30
N GLY A 14 -47.84 -3.98 -21.72
CA GLY A 14 -48.05 -3.80 -20.29
C GLY A 14 -47.33 -4.88 -19.47
N LEU A 15 -47.41 -6.15 -19.90
CA LEU A 15 -46.68 -7.24 -19.25
C LEU A 15 -45.16 -7.07 -19.36
N ALA A 16 -44.65 -6.70 -20.53
CA ALA A 16 -43.24 -6.44 -20.74
C ALA A 16 -42.73 -5.29 -19.85
N LEU A 17 -43.52 -4.22 -19.69
CA LEU A 17 -43.21 -3.10 -18.81
C LEU A 17 -43.15 -3.52 -17.34
N ILE A 18 -44.12 -4.32 -16.87
CA ILE A 18 -44.12 -4.84 -15.49
C ILE A 18 -42.88 -5.71 -15.24
N LEU A 19 -42.54 -6.60 -16.18
CA LEU A 19 -41.35 -7.43 -16.09
C LEU A 19 -40.06 -6.60 -16.08
N SER A 20 -39.96 -5.56 -16.91
CA SER A 20 -38.78 -4.69 -16.92
C SER A 20 -38.63 -3.89 -15.63
N LEU A 21 -39.74 -3.39 -15.07
CA LEU A 21 -39.74 -2.67 -13.79
C LEU A 21 -39.35 -3.58 -12.62
N ALA A 22 -39.88 -4.80 -12.57
CA ALA A 22 -39.52 -5.78 -11.55
C ALA A 22 -38.04 -6.18 -11.65
N TRP A 23 -37.54 -6.41 -12.87
CA TRP A 23 -36.13 -6.70 -13.11
C TRP A 23 -35.23 -5.52 -12.72
N GLY A 24 -35.61 -4.30 -13.11
CA GLY A 24 -34.87 -3.08 -12.75
C GLY A 24 -34.84 -2.84 -11.24
N TYR A 25 -35.94 -3.09 -10.53
CA TYR A 25 -35.97 -3.00 -9.06
C TYR A 25 -35.05 -4.03 -8.39
N ARG A 26 -35.06 -5.27 -8.88
CA ARG A 26 -34.15 -6.32 -8.37
C ARG A 26 -32.69 -5.97 -8.62
N GLU A 27 -32.36 -5.51 -9.83
CA GLU A 27 -31.01 -5.06 -10.20
C GLU A 27 -30.55 -3.89 -9.32
N TYR A 28 -31.44 -2.94 -9.03
CA TYR A 28 -31.16 -1.82 -8.14
C TYR A 28 -30.83 -2.28 -6.71
N GLN A 29 -31.62 -3.20 -6.15
CA GLN A 29 -31.35 -3.75 -4.81
C GLN A 29 -30.03 -4.53 -4.78
N LEU A 30 -29.78 -5.38 -5.78
CA LEU A 30 -28.54 -6.16 -5.88
C LEU A 30 -27.30 -5.25 -5.92
N ARG A 31 -27.37 -4.14 -6.66
CA ARG A 31 -26.28 -3.15 -6.72
C ARG A 31 -26.02 -2.49 -5.37
N LYS A 32 -27.10 -2.14 -4.65
CA LYS A 32 -27.00 -1.52 -3.33
C LYS A 32 -26.39 -2.48 -2.31
N ASP A 33 -26.82 -3.74 -2.30
CA ASP A 33 -26.29 -4.76 -1.40
C ASP A 33 -24.81 -5.05 -1.70
N LEU A 34 -24.43 -5.10 -2.97
CA LEU A 34 -23.04 -5.25 -3.39
C LEU A 34 -22.18 -4.05 -2.94
N GLU A 35 -22.68 -2.83 -3.10
CA GLU A 35 -21.99 -1.61 -2.68
C GLU A 35 -21.73 -1.59 -1.16
N ILE A 36 -22.74 -1.92 -0.36
CA ILE A 36 -22.60 -2.04 1.11
C ILE A 36 -21.60 -3.14 1.47
N THR A 37 -21.64 -4.28 0.79
CA THR A 37 -20.72 -5.40 1.05
C THR A 37 -19.27 -5.02 0.75
N LEU A 38 -19.03 -4.36 -0.40
CA LEU A 38 -17.71 -3.88 -0.79
C LEU A 38 -17.19 -2.81 0.17
N ASP A 39 -18.06 -1.90 0.60
CA ASP A 39 -17.70 -0.86 1.55
C ASP A 39 -17.29 -1.47 2.90
N ASN A 40 -18.09 -2.38 3.45
CA ASN A 40 -17.75 -3.11 4.67
C ASN A 40 -16.43 -3.88 4.55
N TYR A 41 -16.18 -4.48 3.37
CA TYR A 41 -14.92 -5.15 3.10
C TYR A 41 -13.74 -4.18 3.15
N TYR A 42 -13.81 -3.04 2.47
CA TYR A 42 -12.71 -2.07 2.51
C TYR A 42 -12.53 -1.40 3.87
N GLN A 43 -13.62 -1.15 4.61
CA GLN A 43 -13.53 -0.64 5.98
C GLN A 43 -12.79 -1.63 6.87
N ARG A 44 -13.14 -2.91 6.77
CA ARG A 44 -12.43 -3.99 7.47
C ARG A 44 -10.96 -4.04 7.07
N THR A 45 -10.65 -4.02 5.77
CA THR A 45 -9.27 -4.05 5.28
C THR A 45 -8.45 -2.87 5.80
N PHE A 46 -9.03 -1.67 5.87
CA PHE A 46 -8.42 -0.51 6.49
C PHE A 46 -8.10 -0.74 7.98
N PHE A 47 -9.05 -1.27 8.75
CA PHE A 47 -8.82 -1.60 10.17
C PHE A 47 -7.78 -2.71 10.35
N ASP A 48 -7.72 -3.68 9.44
CA ASP A 48 -6.69 -4.71 9.44
C ASP A 48 -5.30 -4.09 9.21
N VAL A 49 -5.14 -3.18 8.22
CA VAL A 49 -3.88 -2.42 8.04
C VAL A 49 -3.50 -1.69 9.32
N LYS A 50 -4.44 -0.92 9.90
CA LYS A 50 -4.19 -0.17 11.13
C LYS A 50 -3.73 -1.05 12.28
N LYS A 51 -4.42 -2.16 12.53
CA LYS A 51 -4.05 -3.12 13.57
C LYS A 51 -2.64 -3.66 13.40
N HIS A 52 -2.28 -4.06 12.17
CA HIS A 52 -0.96 -4.62 11.91
C HIS A 52 0.16 -3.57 12.11
N VAL A 53 -0.05 -2.32 11.69
CA VAL A 53 0.92 -1.22 11.92
C VAL A 53 1.01 -0.84 13.41
N GLU A 54 -0.09 -0.88 14.15
CA GLU A 54 -0.10 -0.71 15.62
C GLU A 54 0.74 -1.81 16.30
N ASN A 55 0.59 -3.06 15.86
CA ASN A 55 1.37 -4.19 16.36
C ASN A 55 2.86 -4.07 16.04
N VAL A 56 3.23 -3.63 14.83
CA VAL A 56 4.62 -3.33 14.46
C VAL A 56 5.23 -2.33 15.46
N GLN A 57 4.59 -1.19 15.69
CA GLN A 57 5.09 -0.18 16.63
C GLN A 57 5.20 -0.73 18.07
N ALA A 58 4.18 -1.44 18.53
CA ALA A 58 4.13 -1.99 19.88
C ALA A 58 5.23 -3.03 20.09
N ASN A 59 5.45 -3.92 19.12
CA ASN A 59 6.46 -4.96 19.22
C ASN A 59 7.88 -4.41 19.08
N ILE A 60 8.10 -3.38 18.25
CA ILE A 60 9.38 -2.65 18.24
C ILE A 60 9.66 -2.06 19.63
N SER A 61 8.67 -1.43 20.24
CA SER A 61 8.80 -0.85 21.58
C SER A 61 9.13 -1.89 22.64
N LYS A 62 8.52 -3.09 22.55
CA LYS A 62 8.84 -4.22 23.43
C LYS A 62 10.26 -4.76 23.18
N ALA A 63 10.70 -4.86 21.93
CA ALA A 63 12.03 -5.37 21.58
C ALA A 63 13.13 -4.42 22.09
N MET A 64 12.90 -3.11 22.04
CA MET A 64 13.79 -2.10 22.61
C MET A 64 13.88 -2.14 24.14
N ALA A 65 12.85 -2.64 24.82
CA ALA A 65 12.84 -2.75 26.28
C ALA A 65 13.27 -4.12 26.80
N ALA A 66 13.36 -5.12 25.92
CA ALA A 66 13.69 -6.50 26.29
C ALA A 66 15.20 -6.71 26.39
N ASN A 67 15.62 -7.46 27.41
CA ASN A 67 17.03 -7.69 27.74
C ASN A 67 17.56 -9.06 27.29
N SER A 68 16.73 -9.93 26.68
CA SER A 68 17.16 -11.26 26.23
C SER A 68 17.08 -11.43 24.72
N ALA A 69 18.09 -12.09 24.15
CA ALA A 69 18.20 -12.32 22.71
C ALA A 69 17.05 -13.19 22.21
N GLU A 70 16.65 -14.23 22.95
CA GLU A 70 15.56 -15.13 22.58
C GLU A 70 14.22 -14.39 22.51
N ARG A 71 13.99 -13.44 23.43
CA ARG A 71 12.79 -12.62 23.43
C ARG A 71 12.79 -11.63 22.27
N ASN A 72 13.94 -11.05 21.96
CA ASN A 72 14.08 -10.16 20.81
C ASN A 72 13.86 -10.91 19.50
N VAL A 73 14.39 -12.12 19.34
CA VAL A 73 14.14 -12.95 18.14
C VAL A 73 12.64 -13.19 17.94
N LEU A 74 11.90 -13.52 19.02
CA LEU A 74 10.44 -13.68 18.93
C LEU A 74 9.75 -12.38 18.52
N LEU A 75 10.08 -11.26 19.19
CA LEU A 75 9.46 -9.96 18.92
C LEU A 75 9.76 -9.45 17.50
N LEU A 76 11.00 -9.61 17.04
CA LEU A 76 11.41 -9.27 15.67
C LEU A 76 10.71 -10.16 14.64
N SER A 77 10.49 -11.44 14.96
CA SER A 77 9.70 -12.33 14.10
C SER A 77 8.25 -11.86 14.02
N GLU A 78 7.67 -11.42 15.13
CA GLU A 78 6.33 -10.83 15.14
C GLU A 78 6.28 -9.54 14.32
N ILE A 79 7.26 -8.62 14.48
CA ILE A 79 7.34 -7.38 13.69
C ILE A 79 7.38 -7.69 12.21
N MET A 80 8.21 -8.65 11.79
CA MET A 80 8.32 -9.08 10.40
C MET A 80 6.99 -9.58 9.85
N ASN A 81 6.29 -10.46 10.58
CA ASN A 81 5.00 -10.99 10.14
C ASN A 81 3.91 -9.91 10.09
N GLU A 82 3.82 -9.05 11.10
CA GLU A 82 2.86 -7.95 11.17
C GLU A 82 3.09 -6.95 10.02
N ALA A 83 4.34 -6.65 9.68
CA ALA A 83 4.67 -5.79 8.55
C ALA A 83 4.25 -6.41 7.21
N TYR A 84 4.47 -7.71 7.00
CA TYR A 84 3.97 -8.42 5.81
C TYR A 84 2.44 -8.45 5.74
N PHE A 85 1.75 -8.67 6.87
CA PHE A 85 0.28 -8.61 6.88
C PHE A 85 -0.25 -7.21 6.60
N ALA A 86 0.37 -6.17 7.15
CA ALA A 86 0.04 -4.79 6.82
C ALA A 86 0.19 -4.53 5.31
N GLN A 87 1.27 -5.03 4.70
CA GLN A 87 1.50 -4.89 3.25
C GLN A 87 0.43 -5.61 2.43
N ASP A 88 0.13 -6.86 2.76
CA ASP A 88 -0.91 -7.66 2.08
C ASP A 88 -2.26 -6.95 2.11
N LYS A 89 -2.65 -6.45 3.28
CA LYS A 89 -3.92 -5.73 3.46
C LYS A 89 -3.93 -4.40 2.73
N LEU A 90 -2.82 -3.66 2.77
CA LEU A 90 -2.68 -2.40 2.06
C LEU A 90 -2.77 -2.61 0.53
N ALA A 91 -2.23 -3.70 0.00
CA ALA A 91 -2.31 -4.03 -1.42
C ALA A 91 -3.74 -4.39 -1.89
N GLN A 92 -4.63 -4.77 -0.97
CA GLN A 92 -6.05 -5.05 -1.23
C GLN A 92 -6.92 -3.79 -1.18
N MET A 93 -6.36 -2.65 -0.79
CA MET A 93 -7.09 -1.38 -0.73
C MET A 93 -7.43 -0.86 -2.14
N PRO A 94 -8.55 -0.17 -2.32
CA PRO A 94 -8.98 0.35 -3.62
C PRO A 94 -8.23 1.65 -3.98
N VAL A 95 -6.90 1.60 -3.97
CA VAL A 95 -6.01 2.71 -4.32
C VAL A 95 -4.96 2.25 -5.32
N PRO A 96 -4.51 3.13 -6.23
CA PRO A 96 -3.38 2.82 -7.10
C PRO A 96 -2.13 2.43 -6.30
N GLN A 97 -1.41 1.41 -6.74
CA GLN A 97 -0.17 0.98 -6.07
C GLN A 97 0.90 2.08 -6.03
N SER A 98 0.92 2.97 -7.03
CA SER A 98 1.79 4.15 -7.07
C SER A 98 1.53 5.12 -5.91
N ASP A 99 0.30 5.16 -5.42
CA ASP A 99 -0.15 6.12 -4.40
C ASP A 99 0.18 5.66 -2.98
N ILE A 100 0.66 4.42 -2.83
CA ILE A 100 1.03 3.79 -1.55
C ILE A 100 2.44 3.16 -1.59
N ALA A 101 3.26 3.55 -2.56
CA ALA A 101 4.55 2.93 -2.83
C ALA A 101 5.57 3.15 -1.68
N ASN A 102 5.63 4.36 -1.11
CA ASN A 102 6.52 4.64 0.02
C ASN A 102 6.06 3.91 1.28
N THR A 103 4.74 3.80 1.48
CA THR A 103 4.14 3.05 2.58
C THR A 103 4.48 1.56 2.51
N GLN A 104 4.36 0.96 1.32
CA GLN A 104 4.77 -0.42 1.08
C GLN A 104 6.28 -0.62 1.28
N LYS A 105 7.09 0.32 0.81
CA LYS A 105 8.54 0.30 1.00
C LYS A 105 8.91 0.35 2.48
N PHE A 106 8.27 1.21 3.27
CA PHE A 106 8.48 1.29 4.71
C PHE A 106 8.17 -0.06 5.40
N LEU A 107 7.04 -0.69 5.06
CA LEU A 107 6.67 -1.99 5.62
C LEU A 107 7.66 -3.10 5.24
N ASN A 108 8.14 -3.12 3.99
CA ASN A 108 9.22 -4.02 3.58
C ASN A 108 10.48 -3.78 4.43
N GLN A 109 10.94 -2.54 4.51
CA GLN A 109 12.12 -2.19 5.31
C GLN A 109 11.98 -2.62 6.77
N ALA A 110 10.81 -2.47 7.38
CA ALA A 110 10.56 -2.95 8.73
C ALA A 110 10.68 -4.49 8.83
N ALA A 111 10.16 -5.22 7.85
CA ALA A 111 10.23 -6.68 7.79
C ALA A 111 11.67 -7.19 7.60
N ASP A 112 12.37 -6.68 6.59
CA ASP A 112 13.73 -7.08 6.26
C ASP A 112 14.72 -6.71 7.35
N TYR A 113 14.57 -5.52 7.93
CA TYR A 113 15.41 -5.09 9.03
C TYR A 113 15.19 -5.96 10.27
N SER A 114 13.93 -6.33 10.55
CA SER A 114 13.64 -7.27 11.62
C SER A 114 14.30 -8.63 11.37
N TYR A 115 14.26 -9.12 10.13
CA TYR A 115 14.96 -10.33 9.74
C TYR A 115 16.48 -10.24 9.93
N TYR A 116 17.08 -9.12 9.53
CA TYR A 116 18.51 -8.86 9.74
C TYR A 116 18.90 -8.87 11.23
N LEU A 117 18.10 -8.23 12.10
CA LEU A 117 18.34 -8.24 13.54
C LEU A 117 18.11 -9.62 14.17
N ILE A 118 17.18 -10.43 13.65
CA ILE A 118 17.02 -11.84 14.07
C ILE A 118 18.32 -12.61 13.83
N GLN A 119 18.90 -12.51 12.63
CA GLN A 119 20.16 -13.19 12.31
C GLN A 119 21.29 -12.73 13.23
N THR A 120 21.41 -11.42 13.46
CA THR A 120 22.40 -10.85 14.38
C THR A 120 22.27 -11.43 15.81
N HIS A 121 21.04 -11.55 16.32
CA HIS A 121 20.79 -12.17 17.62
C HIS A 121 21.08 -13.68 17.65
N LEU A 122 20.75 -14.41 16.58
CA LEU A 122 21.03 -15.86 16.47
C LEU A 122 22.53 -16.17 16.36
N GLU A 123 23.32 -15.25 15.81
CA GLU A 123 24.79 -15.31 15.81
C GLU A 123 25.41 -15.01 17.19
N GLY A 124 24.59 -14.61 18.18
CA GLY A 124 25.06 -14.25 19.52
C GLY A 124 25.74 -12.88 19.59
N VAL A 125 25.59 -12.05 18.56
CA VAL A 125 26.18 -10.71 18.49
C VAL A 125 25.24 -9.69 19.11
N PRO A 126 25.70 -8.83 20.04
CA PRO A 126 24.86 -7.76 20.57
C PRO A 126 24.63 -6.69 19.51
N LEU A 127 23.43 -6.10 19.49
CA LEU A 127 23.11 -5.03 18.55
C LEU A 127 23.97 -3.78 18.80
N THR A 128 24.45 -3.15 17.73
CA THR A 128 25.21 -1.91 17.80
C THR A 128 24.31 -0.72 18.14
N LYS A 129 24.92 0.42 18.51
CA LYS A 129 24.16 1.65 18.79
C LYS A 129 23.42 2.16 17.56
N GLU A 130 24.04 1.99 16.39
CA GLU A 130 23.48 2.35 15.10
C GLU A 130 22.25 1.49 14.79
N GLN A 131 22.34 0.18 15.05
CA GLN A 131 21.21 -0.74 14.87
C GLN A 131 20.05 -0.40 15.83
N TRP A 132 20.35 -0.09 17.08
CA TRP A 132 19.34 0.41 18.01
C TRP A 132 18.71 1.74 17.55
N GLY A 133 19.51 2.64 16.98
CA GLY A 133 19.04 3.91 16.43
C GLY A 133 18.09 3.73 15.24
N GLN A 134 18.36 2.75 14.37
CA GLN A 134 17.50 2.42 13.24
C GLN A 134 16.19 1.77 13.69
N LEU A 135 16.24 0.87 14.69
CA LEU A 135 15.05 0.30 15.28
C LEU A 135 14.18 1.38 15.96
N ALA A 136 14.81 2.35 16.64
CA ALA A 136 14.12 3.52 17.19
C ALA A 136 13.47 4.37 16.08
N SER A 137 14.15 4.56 14.95
CA SER A 137 13.58 5.27 13.80
C SER A 137 12.36 4.54 13.25
N LEU A 138 12.42 3.22 13.05
CA LEU A 138 11.28 2.41 12.62
C LEU A 138 10.09 2.54 13.57
N ARG A 139 10.34 2.58 14.88
CA ARG A 139 9.29 2.82 15.90
C ARG A 139 8.62 4.18 15.70
N ASP A 140 9.41 5.23 15.58
CA ASP A 140 8.91 6.60 15.45
C ASP A 140 8.15 6.80 14.14
N ASN A 141 8.61 6.15 13.06
CA ASN A 141 7.95 6.12 11.76
C ASN A 141 6.61 5.36 11.84
N SER A 142 6.58 4.20 12.50
CA SER A 142 5.34 3.46 12.74
C SER A 142 4.35 4.28 13.56
N ALA A 143 4.83 5.05 14.55
CA ALA A 143 3.99 5.93 15.35
C ALA A 143 3.35 7.04 14.51
N LYS A 144 4.11 7.66 13.60
CA LYS A 144 3.56 8.64 12.64
C LYS A 144 2.51 7.99 11.73
N PHE A 145 2.79 6.79 11.21
CA PHE A 145 1.83 6.06 10.38
C PHE A 145 0.52 5.80 11.14
N ASN A 146 0.62 5.28 12.38
CA ASN A 146 -0.54 5.03 13.22
C ASN A 146 -1.34 6.29 13.53
N GLN A 147 -0.67 7.43 13.72
CA GLN A 147 -1.35 8.71 13.90
C GLN A 147 -2.18 9.10 12.68
N GLU A 148 -1.64 8.95 11.47
CA GLU A 148 -2.38 9.25 10.25
C GLU A 148 -3.56 8.29 10.01
N LEU A 149 -3.36 7.00 10.31
CA LEU A 149 -4.45 6.02 10.26
C LEU A 149 -5.54 6.34 11.31
N ALA A 150 -5.17 6.83 12.49
CA ALA A 150 -6.14 7.29 13.48
C ALA A 150 -6.89 8.56 13.03
N ASN A 151 -6.22 9.48 12.32
CA ASN A 151 -6.85 10.64 11.71
C ASN A 151 -7.89 10.19 10.67
N LEU A 152 -7.50 9.27 9.77
CA LEU A 152 -8.40 8.69 8.77
C LEU A 152 -9.60 7.98 9.42
N GLN A 153 -9.38 7.17 10.45
CA GLN A 153 -10.46 6.54 11.21
C GLN A 153 -11.46 7.59 11.75
N SER A 154 -10.95 8.70 12.28
CA SER A 154 -11.79 9.78 12.81
C SER A 154 -12.59 10.48 11.71
N GLU A 155 -12.05 10.60 10.50
CA GLU A 155 -12.76 11.14 9.34
C GLU A 155 -13.83 10.17 8.83
N LEU A 156 -13.51 8.87 8.76
CA LEU A 156 -14.43 7.79 8.38
C LEU A 156 -15.60 7.66 9.37
N ALA A 157 -15.38 7.95 10.66
CA ALA A 157 -16.45 7.90 11.67
C ALA A 157 -17.39 9.12 11.61
N LYS A 158 -16.92 10.28 11.13
CA LYS A 158 -17.70 11.53 11.06
C LYS A 158 -18.63 11.59 9.83
N LYS A 159 -18.27 10.88 8.76
CA LYS A 159 -19.06 10.80 7.52
C LYS A 159 -19.63 9.39 7.46
N ASN A 160 -20.92 9.19 7.14
CA ASN A 160 -21.44 7.88 6.73
C ASN A 160 -20.78 7.51 5.39
N PHE A 161 -19.52 7.10 5.44
CA PHE A 161 -18.62 7.04 4.29
C PHE A 161 -18.86 5.75 3.51
N THR A 162 -18.80 5.87 2.19
CA THR A 162 -18.85 4.73 1.28
C THR A 162 -17.53 4.73 0.51
N ILE A 163 -16.58 3.91 0.97
CA ILE A 163 -15.29 3.64 0.32
C ILE A 163 -15.50 3.10 -1.11
N GLY A 164 -16.57 2.31 -1.30
CA GLY A 164 -16.87 1.60 -2.54
C GLY A 164 -17.63 2.38 -3.62
N SER A 165 -17.98 3.66 -3.43
CA SER A 165 -18.85 4.38 -4.38
C SER A 165 -18.08 4.85 -5.64
N LEU A 166 -17.57 3.89 -6.40
CA LEU A 166 -16.97 4.00 -7.73
C LEU A 166 -17.86 3.24 -8.73
N SER A 167 -19.13 3.63 -8.82
CA SER A 167 -19.98 3.28 -9.96
C SER A 167 -20.03 4.49 -10.89
N THR A 168 -19.31 4.38 -12.01
CA THR A 168 -18.98 5.39 -13.02
C THR A 168 -20.19 5.99 -13.79
N LYS A 169 -21.40 6.01 -13.23
CA LYS A 169 -22.61 6.55 -13.89
C LYS A 169 -23.48 7.49 -13.05
N GLN A 170 -23.08 7.87 -11.85
CA GLN A 170 -23.74 8.95 -11.08
C GLN A 170 -22.97 10.30 -11.09
N THR A 171 -21.91 10.38 -11.88
CA THR A 171 -21.00 11.55 -11.98
C THR A 171 -21.59 12.76 -12.74
N ALA A 172 -22.86 12.73 -13.17
CA ALA A 172 -23.47 13.89 -13.82
C ALA A 172 -23.98 14.96 -12.83
N ARG A 173 -24.14 14.64 -11.54
CA ARG A 173 -24.64 15.58 -10.51
C ARG A 173 -23.78 15.72 -9.25
N VAL A 174 -22.64 15.02 -9.18
CA VAL A 174 -21.66 15.17 -8.09
C VAL A 174 -20.38 15.70 -8.71
N LYS A 175 -20.47 16.87 -9.34
CA LYS A 175 -19.32 17.69 -9.71
C LYS A 175 -19.07 18.62 -8.53
N GLU A 176 -17.83 18.61 -8.03
CA GLU A 176 -17.31 19.42 -6.92
C GLU A 176 -17.62 18.87 -5.51
N GLY A 177 -16.70 18.07 -4.95
CA GLY A 177 -16.61 17.95 -3.49
C GLY A 177 -16.28 16.58 -2.90
N ASN A 178 -16.26 15.50 -3.69
CA ASN A 178 -16.02 14.15 -3.16
C ASN A 178 -14.77 13.53 -3.82
N GLU A 179 -13.61 14.13 -3.58
CA GLU A 179 -12.36 13.38 -3.67
C GLU A 179 -12.46 12.23 -2.65
N ASN A 180 -12.06 11.03 -3.07
CA ASN A 180 -12.12 9.84 -2.22
C ASN A 180 -11.22 10.07 -0.99
N VAL A 181 -11.81 10.46 0.15
CA VAL A 181 -11.11 10.80 1.41
C VAL A 181 -10.10 9.71 1.77
N LEU A 182 -10.46 8.44 1.57
CA LEU A 182 -9.56 7.31 1.78
C LEU A 182 -8.30 7.42 0.89
N GLN A 183 -8.48 7.63 -0.42
CA GLN A 183 -7.36 7.77 -1.35
C GLN A 183 -6.52 9.01 -1.02
N THR A 184 -7.16 10.17 -0.81
CA THR A 184 -6.44 11.41 -0.47
C THR A 184 -5.61 11.24 0.79
N THR A 185 -6.16 10.61 1.83
CA THR A 185 -5.45 10.38 3.09
C THR A 185 -4.35 9.34 2.94
N LEU A 186 -4.57 8.25 2.20
CA LEU A 186 -3.52 7.26 1.91
C LEU A 186 -2.37 7.86 1.08
N VAL A 187 -2.68 8.70 0.10
CA VAL A 187 -1.68 9.47 -0.67
C VAL A 187 -0.90 10.42 0.23
N ASN A 188 -1.57 11.08 1.17
CA ASN A 188 -0.90 11.99 2.12
C ASN A 188 -0.01 11.22 3.10
N ILE A 189 -0.47 10.07 3.59
CA ILE A 189 0.36 9.13 4.35
C ILE A 189 1.59 8.76 3.54
N ASP A 190 1.42 8.36 2.29
CA ASP A 190 2.51 7.93 1.43
C ASP A 190 3.55 9.03 1.19
N LYS A 191 3.10 10.26 0.97
CA LYS A 191 4.00 11.43 0.87
C LYS A 191 4.79 11.63 2.16
N ASN A 192 4.11 11.59 3.31
CA ASN A 192 4.76 11.71 4.61
C ASN A 192 5.76 10.56 4.87
N MET A 193 5.48 9.37 4.34
CA MET A 193 6.41 8.21 4.37
C MET A 193 7.61 8.41 3.45
N GLY A 194 7.45 9.12 2.32
CA GLY A 194 8.55 9.46 1.42
C GLY A 194 9.61 10.38 2.05
N ASP A 195 9.21 11.22 3.01
CA ASP A 195 10.10 12.14 3.72
C ASP A 195 10.86 11.49 4.89
N ILE A 196 10.60 10.20 5.17
CA ILE A 196 11.21 9.49 6.28
C ILE A 196 12.69 9.22 6.02
N PRO A 197 13.58 9.41 7.03
CA PRO A 197 14.99 9.08 6.90
C PRO A 197 15.20 7.63 6.47
N ARG A 198 16.01 7.48 5.42
CA ARG A 198 16.34 6.20 4.81
C ARG A 198 17.08 5.29 5.80
N LEU A 199 16.72 4.01 5.80
CA LEU A 199 17.36 3.02 6.65
C LEU A 199 18.70 2.58 6.02
N ILE A 200 19.76 2.58 6.81
CA ILE A 200 21.12 2.21 6.39
C ILE A 200 21.41 0.77 6.82
N TYR A 201 21.09 -0.22 6.00
CA TYR A 201 21.43 -1.63 6.26
C TYR A 201 21.66 -2.36 4.93
N ASP A 202 22.27 -3.54 4.93
CA ASP A 202 22.62 -4.25 3.67
C ASP A 202 21.52 -5.24 3.22
N GLY A 203 20.24 -4.89 3.41
CA GLY A 203 19.13 -5.74 3.00
C GLY A 203 18.61 -5.46 1.58
N PRO A 204 17.84 -6.40 1.00
CA PRO A 204 17.34 -6.29 -0.38
C PRO A 204 16.50 -5.04 -0.66
N PHE A 205 15.94 -4.41 0.38
CA PHE A 205 15.10 -3.20 0.31
C PHE A 205 15.76 -1.98 0.98
N ALA A 206 17.05 -2.07 1.25
CA ALA A 206 17.80 -0.94 1.74
C ALA A 206 17.99 0.14 0.67
N ASP A 207 17.99 1.39 1.12
CA ASP A 207 18.08 2.55 0.25
C ASP A 207 19.41 2.68 -0.49
N GLU A 208 20.47 2.07 0.06
CA GLU A 208 21.81 2.03 -0.52
C GLU A 208 21.92 1.05 -1.69
N MET A 209 21.10 -0.01 -1.71
CA MET A 209 20.98 -0.91 -2.87
C MET A 209 20.27 -0.22 -4.05
N VAL A 210 19.28 0.63 -3.77
CA VAL A 210 18.50 1.37 -4.79
C VAL A 210 19.32 2.50 -5.42
N ASN A 211 20.20 3.13 -4.64
CA ASN A 211 21.09 4.22 -5.09
C ASN A 211 22.56 3.79 -5.18
N ARG A 212 22.86 2.56 -5.60
CA ARG A 212 24.22 2.27 -6.07
C ARG A 212 24.54 3.28 -7.16
N LYS A 213 25.47 4.22 -6.89
CA LYS A 213 26.06 5.05 -7.93
C LYS A 213 26.46 4.09 -9.04
N ALA A 214 25.86 4.23 -10.22
CA ALA A 214 26.31 3.47 -11.37
C ALA A 214 27.82 3.69 -11.43
N VAL A 215 28.60 2.60 -11.31
CA VAL A 215 30.06 2.64 -11.44
C VAL A 215 30.46 2.91 -12.89
N GLY A 216 29.58 3.56 -13.66
CA GLY A 216 29.69 3.85 -15.07
C GLY A 216 31.03 4.46 -15.39
N LEU A 217 31.42 4.35 -16.66
CA LEU A 217 32.74 4.70 -17.22
C LEU A 217 33.51 5.70 -16.34
N SER A 218 34.38 5.17 -15.48
CA SER A 218 35.28 5.98 -14.68
C SER A 218 36.40 6.49 -15.60
N GLY A 219 36.57 7.81 -15.69
CA GLY A 219 37.62 8.46 -16.49
C GLY A 219 37.17 9.78 -17.09
N GLU A 220 38.10 10.47 -17.75
CA GLU A 220 37.77 11.65 -18.56
C GLU A 220 36.97 11.25 -19.81
N ASN A 221 36.11 12.14 -20.28
CA ASN A 221 35.44 11.98 -21.58
C ASN A 221 36.50 11.92 -22.67
N ILE A 222 36.67 10.75 -23.28
CA ILE A 222 37.57 10.57 -24.41
C ILE A 222 36.91 11.09 -25.69
N SER A 223 37.70 11.71 -26.57
CA SER A 223 37.22 12.08 -27.90
C SER A 223 37.00 10.84 -28.77
N ARG A 224 36.27 10.99 -29.87
CA ARG A 224 36.05 9.89 -30.82
C ARG A 224 37.38 9.34 -31.36
N GLU A 225 38.32 10.23 -31.67
CA GLU A 225 39.65 9.90 -32.19
C GLU A 225 40.46 9.11 -31.16
N GLU A 226 40.31 9.49 -29.88
CA GLU A 226 41.02 8.86 -28.78
C GLU A 226 40.43 7.49 -28.42
N ALA A 227 39.11 7.33 -28.56
CA ALA A 227 38.45 6.03 -28.49
C ALA A 227 38.90 5.11 -29.63
N GLU A 228 38.94 5.61 -30.88
CA GLU A 228 39.42 4.84 -32.03
C GLU A 228 40.89 4.39 -31.85
N ARG A 229 41.76 5.26 -31.31
CA ARG A 229 43.16 4.91 -31.02
C ARG A 229 43.24 3.77 -30.00
N LYS A 230 42.55 3.89 -28.86
CA LYS A 230 42.55 2.87 -27.80
C LYS A 230 41.99 1.53 -28.28
N VAL A 231 40.95 1.55 -29.13
CA VAL A 231 40.38 0.32 -29.72
C VAL A 231 41.36 -0.34 -30.68
N ARG A 232 42.05 0.43 -31.54
CA ARG A 232 43.09 -0.11 -32.43
C ARG A 232 44.30 -0.66 -31.67
N GLU A 233 44.72 -0.01 -30.59
CA GLU A 233 45.77 -0.52 -29.70
C GLU A 233 45.35 -1.82 -28.99
N PHE A 234 44.09 -1.93 -28.58
CA PHE A 234 43.59 -3.09 -27.84
C PHE A 234 43.40 -4.33 -28.73
N PHE A 235 42.85 -4.16 -29.94
CA PHE A 235 42.59 -5.29 -30.86
C PHE A 235 43.76 -5.60 -31.81
N GLY A 236 44.78 -4.75 -31.85
CA GLY A 236 45.92 -4.88 -32.75
C GLY A 236 45.57 -4.51 -34.20
N SER A 237 46.51 -3.85 -34.87
CA SER A 237 46.41 -3.55 -36.30
C SER A 237 46.67 -4.82 -37.11
N ASN A 238 45.63 -5.43 -37.68
CA ASN A 238 45.79 -6.27 -38.88
C ASN A 238 45.80 -5.39 -40.12
#